data_AF-A0A519H4F5-F1
#
_entry.id   AF-A0A519H4F5-F1
#
_cell.length_a   1.000
_cell.length_b   1.000
_cell.length_c   1.000
_cell.angle_alpha   90.00
_cell.angle_beta   90.00
_cell.angle_gamma   90.00
#
_symmetry.space_group_name_H-M   'P 1'
#
loop_
_entity.id
_entity.type
_entity.pdbx_description
1 polymer ?
#
loop_
_entity_poly.entity_id
_entity_poly.type
_entity_poly.pdbx_seq_one_letter_code
_entity_poly.pdbx_strand_id
1 'polypeptide(L)'
;MTDKKTLLLVDGSSYLYRAFHAMPDLRAVPGDAGSPATGAIRGMINMMTALRREVRADYAACIFDAPGKTFRDDWYPEYKANRSPMPDDLRSQIEPIHEVVRLLGWPVLSVPDVEADDVIGTLAKVAAAQGVEVIVSSGDKDLSQLVDEHITIIDTMNGKRRDVAGVTAEFGV
;
A
#
# COMPACT_ATOMS: atom_id res chain seq x y z
N MET A 1 18.74 26.67 5.24
CA MET A 1 17.69 25.95 4.48
C MET A 1 17.08 24.97 5.44
N THR A 2 15.81 25.13 5.79
CA THR A 2 15.10 24.12 6.59
C THR A 2 14.97 22.86 5.75
N ASP A 3 15.45 21.72 6.25
CA ASP A 3 15.22 20.42 5.60
C ASP A 3 13.72 20.25 5.38
N LYS A 4 13.32 20.06 4.12
CA LYS A 4 11.93 19.78 3.77
C LYS A 4 11.54 18.46 4.42
N LYS A 5 10.38 18.45 5.08
CA LYS A 5 9.83 17.25 5.71
C LYS A 5 9.31 16.30 4.65
N THR A 6 9.42 15.00 4.92
CA THR A 6 8.93 13.95 4.01
C THR A 6 7.86 13.09 4.67
N LEU A 7 6.76 12.84 3.95
CA LEU A 7 5.70 11.90 4.29
C LEU A 7 5.78 10.67 3.40
N LEU A 8 5.83 9.48 4.00
CA LEU A 8 5.76 8.19 3.32
C LEU A 8 4.39 7.53 3.53
N LEU A 9 3.66 7.33 2.44
CA LEU A 9 2.37 6.62 2.44
C LEU A 9 2.56 5.25 1.81
N VAL A 10 2.25 4.18 2.55
CA VAL A 10 2.35 2.81 2.05
C VAL A 10 0.96 2.31 1.72
N ASP A 11 0.77 1.82 0.49
CA ASP A 11 -0.41 1.06 0.11
C ASP A 11 -0.30 -0.37 0.66
N GLY A 12 -0.84 -0.53 1.86
CA GLY A 12 -0.84 -1.78 2.62
C GLY A 12 -1.62 -2.89 1.94
N SER A 13 -2.74 -2.56 1.28
CA SER A 13 -3.52 -3.53 0.50
C SER A 13 -2.71 -4.08 -0.68
N SER A 14 -2.07 -3.22 -1.46
CA SER A 14 -1.20 -3.66 -2.55
C SER A 14 -0.02 -4.48 -2.03
N TYR A 15 0.60 -4.04 -0.93
CA TYR A 15 1.67 -4.78 -0.26
C TYR A 15 1.25 -6.17 0.21
N LEU A 16 0.06 -6.29 0.80
CA LEU A 16 -0.54 -7.53 1.27
C LEU A 16 -0.65 -8.56 0.13
N TYR A 17 -1.27 -8.18 -0.99
CA TYR A 17 -1.42 -9.07 -2.16
C TYR A 17 -0.07 -9.45 -2.76
N ARG A 18 0.86 -8.49 -2.87
CA ARG A 18 2.22 -8.76 -3.36
C ARG A 18 2.94 -9.76 -2.46
N ALA A 19 2.90 -9.57 -1.15
CA ALA A 19 3.52 -10.48 -0.19
C ALA A 19 2.95 -11.89 -0.29
N PHE A 20 1.63 -12.03 -0.45
CA PHE A 20 0.99 -13.33 -0.61
C PHE A 20 1.46 -14.08 -1.85
N HIS A 21 1.57 -13.41 -3.00
CA HIS A 21 1.98 -14.05 -4.25
C HIS A 21 3.49 -14.24 -4.39
N ALA A 22 4.31 -13.43 -3.72
CA ALA A 22 5.76 -13.53 -3.77
C ALA A 22 6.34 -14.59 -2.83
N MET A 23 5.64 -14.88 -1.73
CA MET A 23 6.12 -15.80 -0.70
C MET A 23 5.70 -17.25 -1.02
N PRO A 24 6.55 -18.25 -0.72
CA PRO A 24 6.13 -19.64 -0.76
C PRO A 24 5.01 -19.90 0.27
N ASP A 25 4.34 -21.05 0.14
CA ASP A 25 3.33 -21.47 1.12
C ASP A 25 3.99 -21.78 2.48
N LEU A 26 4.05 -20.76 3.33
CA LEU A 26 4.56 -20.85 4.69
C LEU A 26 3.41 -21.06 5.68
N ARG A 27 3.56 -22.05 6.54
CA ARG A 27 2.58 -22.47 7.53
C ARG A 27 3.14 -22.30 8.94
N ALA A 28 2.29 -21.98 9.92
CA ALA A 28 2.69 -21.86 11.32
C ALA A 28 3.32 -23.16 11.85
N VAL A 29 2.79 -24.32 11.44
CA VAL A 29 3.40 -25.63 11.60
C VAL A 29 3.99 -26.08 10.25
N PRO A 30 5.32 -26.12 10.09
CA PRO A 30 5.94 -26.52 8.83
C PRO A 30 5.51 -27.94 8.40
N GLY A 31 5.09 -28.07 7.14
CA GLY A 31 4.66 -29.35 6.55
C GLY A 31 3.20 -29.74 6.80
N ASP A 32 2.46 -28.97 7.61
CA ASP A 32 1.01 -29.15 7.79
C ASP A 32 0.23 -28.16 6.92
N ALA A 33 -0.41 -28.66 5.86
CA ALA A 33 -1.20 -27.85 4.94
C ALA A 33 -2.48 -27.27 5.60
N GLY A 34 -2.97 -27.87 6.68
CA GLY A 34 -4.12 -27.37 7.44
C GLY A 34 -3.77 -26.30 8.47
N SER A 35 -2.48 -26.09 8.74
CA SER A 35 -2.02 -25.06 9.65
C SER A 35 -2.25 -23.65 9.07
N PRO A 36 -2.47 -22.62 9.91
CA PRO A 36 -2.61 -21.25 9.45
C PRO A 36 -1.46 -20.80 8.53
N ALA A 37 -1.80 -20.16 7.42
CA ALA A 37 -0.84 -19.54 6.51
C ALA A 37 -0.17 -18.32 7.16
N THR A 38 1.11 -18.13 6.86
CA THR A 38 1.95 -17.05 7.43
C THR A 38 2.85 -16.37 6.40
N GLY A 39 2.76 -16.79 5.14
CA GLY A 39 3.59 -16.29 4.04
C GLY A 39 3.45 -14.77 3.84
N ALA A 40 2.22 -14.27 3.77
CA ALA A 40 1.96 -12.85 3.57
C ALA A 40 2.45 -12.01 4.76
N ILE A 41 2.31 -12.51 6.00
CA ILE A 41 2.84 -11.85 7.20
C ILE A 41 4.37 -11.68 7.06
N ARG A 42 5.08 -12.76 6.72
CA ARG A 42 6.54 -12.71 6.54
C ARG A 42 6.94 -11.75 5.41
N GLY A 43 6.24 -11.80 4.28
CA GLY A 43 6.49 -10.92 3.14
C GLY A 43 6.28 -9.45 3.49
N MET A 44 5.19 -9.13 4.20
CA MET A 44 4.90 -7.78 4.67
C MET A 44 6.02 -7.24 5.56
N ILE A 45 6.47 -8.01 6.56
CA ILE A 45 7.56 -7.62 7.45
C ILE A 45 8.84 -7.31 6.65
N ASN A 46 9.20 -8.18 5.71
CA ASN A 46 10.39 -8.01 4.89
C ASN A 46 10.31 -6.72 4.05
N MET A 47 9.19 -6.52 3.35
CA MET A 47 8.97 -5.37 2.48
C MET A 47 8.94 -4.06 3.26
N MET A 48 8.26 -3.99 4.40
CA MET A 48 8.23 -2.79 5.24
C MET A 48 9.59 -2.47 5.87
N THR A 49 10.34 -3.49 6.28
CA THR A 49 11.68 -3.31 6.86
C THR A 49 12.66 -2.78 5.81
N ALA A 50 12.59 -3.31 4.59
CA ALA A 50 13.39 -2.80 3.46
C ALA A 50 13.01 -1.34 3.14
N LEU A 51 11.72 -1.05 2.99
CA LEU A 51 11.23 0.30 2.69
C LEU A 51 11.69 1.33 3.73
N ARG A 52 11.63 1.00 5.03
CA ARG A 52 12.10 1.89 6.12
C ARG A 52 13.59 2.20 6.06
N ARG A 53 14.39 1.29 5.51
CA ARG A 53 15.84 1.49 5.33
C ARG A 53 16.15 2.33 4.11
N GLU A 54 15.38 2.15 3.04
CA GLU A 54 15.57 2.84 1.76
C GLU A 54 15.05 4.27 1.78
N VAL A 55 13.90 4.50 2.42
CA VAL A 55 13.24 5.81 2.45
C VAL A 55 13.26 6.37 3.87
N ARG A 56 14.04 7.44 4.07
CA ARG A 56 13.94 8.24 5.29
C ARG A 56 12.80 9.23 5.16
N ALA A 57 11.80 9.11 6.03
CA ALA A 57 10.67 10.03 6.13
C ALA A 57 10.50 10.49 7.57
N ASP A 58 10.01 11.72 7.74
CA ASP A 58 9.65 12.30 9.04
C ASP A 58 8.29 11.80 9.52
N TYR A 59 7.40 11.52 8.56
CA TYR A 59 6.06 11.03 8.80
C TYR A 59 5.82 9.78 7.95
N ALA A 60 5.03 8.85 8.47
CA ALA A 60 4.66 7.66 7.72
C ALA A 60 3.30 7.10 8.13
N ALA A 61 2.61 6.44 7.20
CA ALA A 61 1.41 5.66 7.46
C ALA A 61 1.30 4.49 6.48
N CYS A 62 0.68 3.40 6.92
CA CYS A 62 0.31 2.25 6.10
C CYS A 62 -1.22 2.18 6.00
N ILE A 63 -1.74 2.20 4.78
CA ILE A 63 -3.16 2.35 4.48
C ILE A 63 -3.68 1.03 3.92
N PHE A 64 -4.78 0.52 4.48
CA PHE A 64 -5.46 -0.68 4.00
C PHE A 64 -6.91 -0.34 3.63
N ASP A 65 -7.45 -1.07 2.67
CA ASP A 65 -8.87 -1.02 2.37
C ASP A 65 -9.68 -1.44 3.61
N ALA A 66 -10.77 -0.72 3.86
CA ALA A 66 -11.74 -1.12 4.86
C ALA A 66 -12.63 -2.26 4.33
N PRO A 67 -13.11 -3.16 5.21
CA PRO A 67 -14.11 -4.12 4.81
C PRO A 67 -15.43 -3.39 4.49
N GLY A 68 -16.10 -3.82 3.42
CA GLY A 68 -17.42 -3.30 3.06
C GLY A 68 -17.46 -2.77 1.64
N LYS A 69 -18.57 -2.10 1.34
CA LYS A 69 -18.75 -1.37 0.08
C LYS A 69 -18.16 0.02 0.21
N THR A 70 -17.88 0.63 -0.93
CA THR A 70 -17.48 2.02 -1.06
C THR A 70 -18.53 2.79 -1.84
N PHE A 71 -18.41 4.12 -1.89
CA PHE A 71 -19.25 4.94 -2.76
C PHE A 71 -19.18 4.55 -4.25
N ARG A 72 -18.11 3.86 -4.69
CA ARG A 72 -17.99 3.39 -6.09
C ARG A 72 -18.98 2.28 -6.41
N ASP A 73 -19.30 1.42 -5.44
CA ASP A 73 -20.28 0.35 -5.60
C ASP A 73 -21.69 0.91 -5.87
N ASP A 74 -22.02 2.07 -5.30
CA ASP A 74 -23.29 2.76 -5.52
C ASP A 74 -23.33 3.48 -6.88
N TRP A 75 -22.19 4.02 -7.32
CA TRP A 75 -22.08 4.71 -8.61
C TRP A 75 -22.08 3.75 -9.80
N TYR A 76 -21.38 2.63 -9.65
CA TYR A 76 -21.23 1.63 -10.69
C TYR A 76 -21.23 0.22 -10.09
N PRO A 77 -22.37 -0.48 -10.04
CA PRO A 77 -22.50 -1.79 -9.41
C PRO A 77 -21.59 -2.89 -9.98
N GLU A 78 -21.17 -2.77 -11.23
CA GLU A 78 -20.24 -3.69 -11.88
C GLU A 78 -18.76 -3.36 -11.61
N TYR A 79 -18.48 -2.30 -10.85
CA TYR A 79 -17.13 -1.93 -10.44
C TYR A 79 -16.46 -3.08 -9.68
N LYS A 80 -15.28 -3.51 -10.16
CA LYS A 80 -14.52 -4.65 -9.62
C LYS A 80 -15.29 -5.99 -9.58
N ALA A 81 -16.45 -6.12 -10.22
CA ALA A 81 -17.26 -7.35 -10.20
C ALA A 81 -16.53 -8.58 -10.77
N ASN A 82 -15.58 -8.37 -11.68
CA ASN A 82 -14.75 -9.43 -12.27
C ASN A 82 -13.49 -9.77 -11.44
N ARG A 83 -13.26 -9.14 -10.28
CA ARG A 83 -12.13 -9.49 -9.42
C ARG A 83 -12.41 -10.84 -8.75
N SER A 84 -11.42 -11.73 -8.80
CA SER A 84 -11.47 -12.99 -8.05
C SER A 84 -11.63 -12.71 -6.55
N PRO A 85 -12.39 -13.53 -5.82
CA PRO A 85 -12.48 -13.41 -4.37
C PRO A 85 -11.10 -13.58 -3.75
N MET A 86 -10.85 -12.84 -2.67
CA MET A 86 -9.61 -12.98 -1.92
C MET A 86 -9.47 -14.43 -1.40
N PRO A 87 -8.32 -15.10 -1.62
CA PRO A 87 -8.05 -16.44 -1.09
C PRO A 87 -8.18 -16.50 0.43
N ASP A 88 -8.71 -17.59 0.98
CA ASP A 88 -8.96 -17.73 2.42
C ASP A 88 -7.66 -17.67 3.24
N ASP A 89 -6.58 -18.25 2.72
CA ASP A 89 -5.25 -18.14 3.33
C ASP A 89 -4.78 -16.68 3.43
N LEU A 90 -5.10 -15.84 2.45
CA LEU A 90 -4.78 -14.41 2.51
C LEU A 90 -5.72 -13.67 3.47
N ARG A 91 -7.01 -13.95 3.39
CA ARG A 91 -8.04 -13.35 4.25
C ARG A 91 -7.74 -13.56 5.73
N SER A 92 -7.33 -14.78 6.10
CA SER A 92 -6.98 -15.12 7.49
C SER A 92 -5.74 -14.38 8.01
N GLN A 93 -4.91 -13.83 7.12
CA GLN A 93 -3.68 -13.10 7.47
C GLN A 93 -3.87 -11.58 7.59
N ILE A 94 -5.01 -11.01 7.17
CA ILE A 94 -5.22 -9.54 7.17
C ILE A 94 -5.05 -8.95 8.57
N GLU A 95 -5.81 -9.43 9.56
CA GLU A 95 -5.78 -8.84 10.90
C GLU A 95 -4.42 -9.05 11.61
N PRO A 96 -3.79 -10.26 11.54
CA PRO A 96 -2.40 -10.42 11.99
C PRO A 96 -1.42 -9.47 11.31
N ILE A 97 -1.63 -9.14 10.04
CA ILE A 97 -0.79 -8.18 9.31
C ILE A 97 -1.00 -6.78 9.85
N HIS A 98 -2.24 -6.33 10.05
CA HIS A 98 -2.50 -5.04 10.68
C HIS A 98 -1.81 -4.94 12.05
N GLU A 99 -1.90 -5.98 12.87
CA GLU A 99 -1.24 -6.03 14.19
C GLU A 99 0.28 -5.92 14.07
N VAL A 100 0.91 -6.75 13.23
CA VAL A 100 2.36 -6.73 13.03
C VAL A 100 2.84 -5.38 12.50
N VAL A 101 2.11 -4.75 11.57
CA VAL A 101 2.46 -3.44 11.03
C VAL A 101 2.44 -2.36 12.12
N ARG A 102 1.43 -2.39 13.01
CA ARG A 102 1.38 -1.52 14.20
C ARG A 102 2.57 -1.78 15.14
N LEU A 103 2.91 -3.06 15.39
CA LEU A 103 4.04 -3.46 16.24
C LEU A 103 5.40 -3.05 15.65
N LEU A 104 5.53 -2.98 14.33
CA LEU A 104 6.70 -2.42 13.65
C LEU A 104 6.82 -0.89 13.80
N GLY A 105 5.82 -0.25 14.41
CA GLY A 105 5.78 1.17 14.74
C GLY A 105 5.13 2.04 13.66
N TRP A 106 4.38 1.45 12.74
CA TRP A 106 3.67 2.20 11.70
C TRP A 106 2.24 2.53 12.13
N PRO A 107 1.79 3.79 11.96
CA PRO A 107 0.36 4.09 11.96
C PRO A 107 -0.34 3.28 10.88
N VAL A 108 -1.40 2.57 11.26
CA VAL A 108 -2.26 1.80 10.33
C VAL A 108 -3.59 2.51 10.20
N LEU A 109 -3.94 2.85 8.96
CA LEU A 109 -5.20 3.50 8.63
C LEU A 109 -6.06 2.57 7.79
N SER A 110 -7.34 2.49 8.14
CA SER A 110 -8.37 1.83 7.35
C SER A 110 -9.65 2.60 7.61
N VAL A 111 -10.17 3.26 6.58
CA VAL A 111 -11.28 4.21 6.69
C VAL A 111 -12.50 3.60 5.98
N PRO A 112 -13.63 3.40 6.68
CA PRO A 112 -14.85 2.87 6.07
C PRO A 112 -15.34 3.73 4.89
N ASP A 113 -16.12 3.10 4.03
CA ASP A 113 -16.86 3.73 2.91
C ASP A 113 -16.01 4.30 1.76
N VAL A 114 -14.67 4.22 1.85
CA VAL A 114 -13.70 4.67 0.83
C VAL A 114 -12.61 3.62 0.60
N GLU A 115 -11.86 3.73 -0.50
CA GLU A 115 -10.73 2.86 -0.80
C GLU A 115 -9.43 3.40 -0.18
N ALA A 116 -8.42 2.52 -0.04
CA ALA A 116 -7.09 2.93 0.38
C ALA A 116 -6.52 4.06 -0.49
N ASP A 117 -6.80 4.01 -1.80
CA ASP A 117 -6.36 5.02 -2.77
C ASP A 117 -6.92 6.41 -2.47
N ASP A 118 -8.16 6.50 -1.97
CA ASP A 118 -8.79 7.77 -1.61
C ASP A 118 -8.12 8.39 -0.38
N VAL A 119 -7.80 7.55 0.61
CA VAL A 119 -7.09 7.97 1.82
C VAL A 119 -5.68 8.42 1.48
N ILE A 120 -4.97 7.66 0.63
CA ILE A 120 -3.62 8.01 0.15
C ILE A 120 -3.67 9.33 -0.61
N GLY A 121 -4.58 9.48 -1.58
CA GLY A 121 -4.72 10.70 -2.37
C GLY A 121 -5.02 11.92 -1.50
N THR A 122 -5.92 11.77 -0.53
CA THR A 122 -6.27 12.83 0.42
C THR A 122 -5.06 13.27 1.24
N LEU A 123 -4.37 12.32 1.87
CA LEU A 123 -3.19 12.62 2.71
C LEU A 123 -2.06 13.23 1.88
N ALA A 124 -1.82 12.70 0.67
CA ALA A 124 -0.78 13.18 -0.22
C ALA A 124 -1.02 14.63 -0.64
N LYS A 125 -2.23 14.97 -1.13
CA LYS A 125 -2.55 16.34 -1.56
C LYS A 125 -2.52 17.32 -0.39
N VAL A 126 -3.01 16.92 0.78
CA VAL A 126 -3.01 17.77 1.99
C VAL A 126 -1.57 18.06 2.46
N ALA A 127 -0.68 17.07 2.42
CA ALA A 127 0.72 17.25 2.81
C ALA A 127 1.50 18.08 1.78
N ALA A 128 1.32 17.80 0.49
CA ALA A 128 1.95 18.55 -0.60
C ALA A 128 1.57 20.04 -0.55
N ALA A 129 0.30 20.36 -0.29
CA ALA A 129 -0.15 21.75 -0.11
C ALA A 129 0.50 22.49 1.07
N GLN A 130 1.09 21.75 2.02
CA GLN A 130 1.85 22.28 3.15
C GLN A 130 3.37 22.32 2.88
N GLY A 131 3.80 22.02 1.66
CA GLY A 131 5.21 21.99 1.27
C GLY A 131 5.98 20.77 1.80
N VAL A 132 5.27 19.70 2.19
CA VAL A 132 5.85 18.42 2.58
C VAL A 132 6.06 17.57 1.32
N GLU A 133 7.24 16.99 1.16
CA GLU A 133 7.52 16.05 0.07
C GLU A 133 6.81 14.71 0.38
N VAL A 134 6.11 14.15 -0.59
CA VAL A 134 5.32 12.93 -0.42
C VAL A 134 5.86 11.82 -1.30
N ILE A 135 6.09 10.67 -0.68
CA ILE A 135 6.43 9.43 -1.37
C ILE A 135 5.29 8.45 -1.11
N VAL A 136 4.62 8.02 -2.17
CA VAL A 136 3.63 6.94 -2.11
C VAL A 136 4.29 5.65 -2.57
N SER A 137 4.31 4.65 -1.71
CA SER A 137 4.84 3.32 -2.04
C SER A 137 3.69 2.39 -2.41
N SER A 138 3.50 2.23 -3.71
CA SER A 138 2.54 1.32 -4.33
C SER A 138 3.01 1.01 -5.74
N GLY A 139 2.51 -0.07 -6.33
CA GLY A 139 2.53 -0.17 -7.79
C GLY A 139 1.17 -0.43 -8.39
N ASP A 140 0.11 0.01 -7.70
CA ASP A 140 -1.08 0.42 -8.42
C ASP A 140 -0.70 1.61 -9.33
N LYS A 141 -1.03 1.48 -10.61
CA LYS A 141 -0.74 2.51 -11.61
C LYS A 141 -1.73 3.66 -11.51
N ASP A 142 -2.92 3.44 -10.97
CA ASP A 142 -3.96 4.46 -10.88
C ASP A 142 -3.51 5.59 -9.95
N LEU A 143 -2.70 5.30 -8.93
CA LEU A 143 -2.08 6.30 -8.05
C LEU A 143 -1.09 7.23 -8.77
N SER A 144 -0.65 6.89 -9.99
CA SER A 144 0.21 7.77 -10.80
C SER A 144 -0.48 9.09 -11.15
N GLN A 145 -1.82 9.14 -11.09
CA GLN A 145 -2.58 10.39 -11.26
C GLN A 145 -2.26 11.46 -10.21
N LEU A 146 -1.65 11.09 -9.08
CA LEU A 146 -1.35 11.99 -7.98
C LEU A 146 -0.02 12.73 -8.14
N VAL A 147 0.85 12.32 -9.09
CA VAL A 147 2.20 12.91 -9.19
C VAL A 147 2.15 14.40 -9.49
N ASP A 148 2.99 15.16 -8.80
CA ASP A 148 3.20 16.58 -9.02
C ASP A 148 4.61 16.98 -8.60
N GLU A 149 4.86 18.26 -8.37
CA GLU A 149 6.18 18.75 -7.95
C GLU A 149 6.62 18.25 -6.56
N HIS A 150 5.68 17.77 -5.74
CA HIS A 150 5.92 17.29 -4.37
C HIS A 150 5.59 15.82 -4.17
N ILE A 151 4.79 15.20 -5.05
CA ILE A 151 4.32 13.82 -4.92
C ILE A 151 5.03 12.91 -5.92
N THR A 152 5.70 11.88 -5.40
CA THR A 152 6.33 10.80 -6.18
C THR A 152 5.69 9.46 -5.83
N ILE A 153 5.42 8.61 -6.82
CA ILE A 153 5.07 7.19 -6.60
C ILE A 153 6.30 6.30 -6.79
N ILE A 154 6.54 5.38 -5.88
CA ILE A 154 7.61 4.37 -5.98
C ILE A 154 7.03 2.96 -5.90
N ASP A 155 7.55 2.09 -6.77
CA ASP A 155 7.33 0.65 -6.69
C ASP A 155 8.67 -0.02 -6.38
N THR A 156 8.87 -0.33 -5.10
CA THR A 156 10.14 -0.85 -4.56
C THR A 156 10.50 -2.24 -5.09
N MET A 157 9.53 -2.98 -5.66
CA MET A 157 9.77 -4.35 -6.14
C MET A 157 10.39 -4.40 -7.54
N ASN A 158 10.07 -3.43 -8.40
CA ASN A 158 10.64 -3.31 -9.75
C ASN A 158 11.57 -2.09 -9.89
N GLY A 159 11.82 -1.37 -8.80
CA GLY A 159 12.68 -0.20 -8.76
C GLY A 159 12.14 1.00 -9.54
N LYS A 160 10.86 0.99 -9.93
CA LYS A 160 10.27 2.09 -10.68
C LYS A 160 9.98 3.27 -9.76
N ARG A 161 10.30 4.46 -10.26
CA ARG A 161 9.94 5.74 -9.67
C ARG A 161 9.15 6.53 -10.71
N ARG A 162 7.98 7.01 -10.32
CA ARG A 162 7.11 7.86 -11.14
C ARG A 162 6.98 9.23 -10.49
N ASP A 163 7.68 10.18 -11.09
CA ASP A 163 7.38 11.61 -10.98
C ASP A 163 6.63 12.05 -12.24
N VAL A 164 6.38 13.36 -12.40
CA VAL A 164 5.69 13.90 -13.59
C VAL A 164 6.35 13.44 -14.89
N ALA A 165 7.69 13.50 -14.97
CA ALA A 165 8.41 13.09 -16.17
C ALA A 165 8.29 11.58 -16.43
N GLY A 166 8.37 10.77 -15.37
CA GLY A 166 8.20 9.32 -15.44
C GLY A 166 6.79 8.90 -15.89
N VAL A 167 5.75 9.61 -15.43
CA VAL A 167 4.36 9.38 -15.87
C VAL A 167 4.18 9.77 -17.34
N THR A 168 4.64 10.95 -17.75
CA THR A 168 4.59 11.38 -19.16
C THR A 168 5.33 10.39 -20.07
N ALA A 169 6.50 9.90 -19.65
CA ALA A 169 7.26 8.93 -20.43
C ALA A 169 6.60 7.54 -20.50
N GLU A 170 6.00 7.04 -19.40
CA GLU A 170 5.37 5.70 -19.36
C GLU A 170 3.99 5.68 -20.04
N PHE A 171 3.21 6.76 -19.92
CA PHE A 171 1.81 6.81 -20.36
C PHE A 171 1.52 7.73 -21.55
N GLY A 172 2.46 8.62 -21.94
CA GLY A 172 2.32 9.48 -23.11
C GLY A 172 1.32 10.63 -22.94
N VAL A 173 1.13 11.11 -21.72
CA VAL A 173 0.24 12.23 -21.34
C VAL A 173 1.01 13.49 -20.98
#